data_AF-A0A930WQG0-F1
#
_entry.id   AF-A0A930WQG0-F1
#
_cell.length_a   1.000
_cell.length_b   1.000
_cell.length_c   1.000
_cell.angle_alpha   90.00
_cell.angle_beta   90.00
_cell.angle_gamma   90.00
#
_symmetry.space_group_name_H-M   'P 1'
#
loop_
_entity.id
_entity.type
_entity.pdbx_description
1 polymer ?
#
loop_
_entity_poly.entity_id
_entity_poly.type
_entity_poly.pdbx_seq_one_letter_code
_entity_poly.pdbx_strand_id
1 'polypeptide(L)'
;MFVSIQELVALATSQNKSISEVMIEQEMEMTQQSREFIWAKMEKNLQTMKNAVERSVQGQGVFSPTGLTGGDAVKMKKYREKGKTLSGDNILAGVQYALGTNEVNAAMGIVCATPTAGASGTLPGVIFSIADSME
;
A
#
# COMPACT_ATOMS: atom_id res chain seq x y z
N MET A 1 -18.70 -2.65 -17.86
CA MET A 1 -18.03 -1.36 -17.55
C MET A 1 -19.04 -0.43 -16.90
N PHE A 2 -18.75 0.05 -15.69
CA PHE A 2 -19.52 1.07 -14.97
C PHE A 2 -18.74 2.39 -14.99
N VAL A 3 -19.44 3.52 -14.99
CA VAL A 3 -18.83 4.86 -15.03
C VAL A 3 -19.10 5.67 -13.74
N SER A 4 -19.81 5.09 -12.78
CA SER A 4 -20.08 5.70 -11.47
C SER A 4 -20.03 4.68 -10.32
N ILE A 5 -19.81 5.17 -9.10
CA ILE A 5 -19.88 4.35 -7.88
C ILE A 5 -21.29 3.77 -7.69
N GLN A 6 -22.33 4.53 -8.04
CA GLN A 6 -23.71 4.07 -7.96
C GLN A 6 -23.95 2.84 -8.84
N GLU A 7 -23.45 2.85 -10.08
CA GLU A 7 -23.54 1.70 -10.99
C GLU A 7 -22.76 0.50 -10.47
N LEU A 8 -21.54 0.70 -9.98
CA LEU A 8 -20.73 -0.37 -9.38
C LEU A 8 -21.46 -1.04 -8.21
N VAL A 9 -22.02 -0.25 -7.30
CA VAL A 9 -22.77 -0.77 -6.14
C VAL A 9 -24.05 -1.49 -6.57
N ALA A 10 -24.80 -0.93 -7.53
CA ALA A 10 -26.00 -1.57 -8.06
C ALA A 10 -25.68 -2.91 -8.75
N LEU A 11 -24.57 -2.97 -9.49
CA LEU A 11 -24.11 -4.18 -10.16
C LEU A 11 -23.69 -5.25 -9.14
N ALA A 12 -22.86 -4.90 -8.16
CA ALA A 12 -22.43 -5.79 -7.08
C ALA A 12 -23.63 -6.35 -6.31
N THR A 13 -24.60 -5.50 -5.98
CA THR A 13 -25.82 -5.90 -5.25
C THR A 13 -26.71 -6.81 -6.09
N SER A 14 -26.99 -6.46 -7.35
CA SER A 14 -27.87 -7.26 -8.22
C SER A 14 -27.31 -8.63 -8.56
N GLN A 15 -25.98 -8.77 -8.60
CA GLN A 15 -25.30 -10.06 -8.81
C GLN A 15 -24.99 -10.82 -7.52
N ASN A 16 -25.29 -10.25 -6.34
CA ASN A 16 -24.91 -10.80 -5.04
C ASN A 16 -23.40 -11.09 -4.93
N LYS A 17 -22.57 -10.15 -5.39
CA LYS A 17 -21.10 -10.22 -5.39
C LYS A 17 -20.50 -9.08 -4.59
N SER A 18 -19.29 -9.26 -4.08
CA SER A 18 -18.52 -8.14 -3.51
C SER A 18 -18.05 -7.19 -4.60
N ILE A 19 -17.74 -5.95 -4.22
CA ILE A 19 -17.12 -4.98 -5.14
C ILE A 19 -15.81 -5.53 -5.72
N SER A 20 -14.99 -6.21 -4.90
CA SER A 20 -13.73 -6.80 -5.36
C SER A 20 -13.93 -7.84 -6.46
N GLU A 21 -14.98 -8.66 -6.35
CA GLU A 21 -15.29 -9.68 -7.36
C GLU A 21 -15.71 -9.04 -8.68
N VAL A 22 -16.61 -8.04 -8.63
CA VAL A 22 -17.01 -7.27 -9.81
C VAL A 22 -15.82 -6.59 -10.48
N MET A 23 -14.88 -6.05 -9.70
CA MET A 23 -13.66 -5.43 -10.24
C MET A 23 -12.74 -6.46 -10.93
N ILE A 24 -12.61 -7.68 -10.38
CA ILE A 24 -11.79 -8.74 -10.99
C ILE A 24 -12.41 -9.19 -12.31
N GLU A 25 -13.71 -9.43 -12.34
CA GLU A 25 -14.42 -9.81 -13.57
C GLU A 25 -14.33 -8.72 -14.64
N GLN A 26 -14.47 -7.46 -14.24
CA GLN A 26 -14.27 -6.31 -15.14
C GLN A 26 -12.84 -6.26 -15.70
N GLU A 27 -11.81 -6.53 -14.89
CA GLU A 27 -10.41 -6.59 -15.35
C GLU A 27 -10.18 -7.79 -16.28
N MET A 28 -10.80 -8.95 -16.01
CA MET A 28 -10.77 -10.13 -16.88
C MET A 28 -11.34 -9.79 -18.26
N GLU A 29 -12.50 -9.14 -18.31
CA GLU A 29 -13.14 -8.70 -19.55
C GLU A 29 -12.29 -7.65 -20.29
N MET A 30 -11.71 -6.67 -19.58
CA MET A 30 -10.95 -5.60 -20.23
C MET A 30 -9.59 -6.07 -20.77
N THR A 31 -8.92 -6.96 -20.04
CA THR A 31 -7.56 -7.42 -20.38
C THR A 31 -7.55 -8.74 -21.14
N GLN A 32 -8.70 -9.43 -21.22
CA GLN A 32 -8.84 -10.78 -21.77
C GLN A 32 -7.87 -11.78 -21.11
N GLN A 33 -7.64 -11.61 -19.80
CA GLN A 33 -6.77 -12.45 -18.98
C GLN A 33 -7.59 -13.34 -18.03
N SER A 34 -6.97 -14.44 -17.58
CA SER A 34 -7.59 -15.31 -16.58
C SER A 34 -7.59 -14.65 -15.20
N ARG A 35 -8.48 -15.14 -14.32
CA ARG A 35 -8.54 -14.71 -12.92
C ARG A 35 -7.20 -14.91 -12.22
N GLU A 36 -6.55 -16.05 -12.46
CA GLU A 36 -5.28 -16.42 -11.83
C GLU A 36 -4.18 -15.44 -12.22
N PHE A 37 -4.16 -15.00 -13.48
CA PHE A 37 -3.20 -13.99 -13.95
C PHE A 37 -3.41 -12.65 -13.25
N ILE A 38 -4.66 -12.17 -13.16
CA ILE A 38 -4.99 -10.90 -12.49
C ILE A 38 -4.65 -10.97 -11.00
N TRP A 39 -4.97 -12.08 -10.35
CA TRP A 39 -4.65 -12.30 -8.94
C TRP A 39 -3.13 -12.33 -8.70
N ALA A 40 -2.37 -13.03 -9.56
CA ALA A 40 -0.91 -13.06 -9.49
C ALA A 40 -0.28 -11.67 -9.73
N LYS A 41 -0.86 -10.85 -10.60
CA LYS A 41 -0.43 -9.46 -10.81
C LYS A 41 -0.67 -8.61 -9.56
N MET A 42 -1.82 -8.75 -8.90
CA MET A 42 -2.11 -8.06 -7.63
C MET A 42 -1.16 -8.51 -6.51
N GLU A 43 -0.87 -9.82 -6.42
CA GLU A 43 0.10 -10.38 -5.48
C GLU A 43 1.49 -9.77 -5.69
N LYS A 44 1.98 -9.70 -6.94
CA LYS A 44 3.26 -9.06 -7.25
C LYS A 44 3.30 -7.59 -6.82
N ASN A 45 2.19 -6.86 -6.99
CA ASN A 45 2.10 -5.47 -6.55
C ASN A 45 2.16 -5.38 -5.01
N LEU A 46 1.43 -6.24 -4.30
CA LEU A 46 1.47 -6.32 -2.84
C LEU A 46 2.87 -6.65 -2.32
N GLN A 47 3.56 -7.62 -2.93
CA GLN A 47 4.96 -7.94 -2.59
C GLN A 47 5.90 -6.77 -2.85
N THR A 48 5.69 -6.01 -3.93
CA THR A 48 6.48 -4.80 -4.19
C THR A 48 6.27 -3.75 -3.10
N MET A 49 5.03 -3.56 -2.64
CA MET A 49 4.71 -2.67 -1.53
C MET A 49 5.37 -3.14 -0.23
N LYS A 50 5.30 -4.45 0.08
CA LYS A 50 5.91 -5.06 1.26
C LYS A 50 7.42 -4.83 1.27
N ASN A 51 8.09 -5.13 0.15
CA ASN A 51 9.53 -4.94 0.02
C ASN A 51 9.96 -3.47 0.23
N ALA A 52 9.16 -2.50 -0.23
CA ALA A 52 9.43 -1.09 0.00
C ALA A 52 9.30 -0.73 1.49
N VAL A 53 8.24 -1.20 2.15
CA VAL A 53 8.04 -1.00 3.59
C VAL A 53 9.19 -1.61 4.40
N GLU A 54 9.57 -2.86 4.13
CA GLU A 54 10.67 -3.54 4.82
C GLU A 54 12.01 -2.83 4.60
N ARG A 55 12.32 -2.49 3.34
CA ARG A 55 13.55 -1.75 2.99
C ARG A 55 13.67 -0.43 3.74
N SER A 56 12.56 0.29 3.93
CA SER A 56 12.57 1.62 4.54
C SER A 56 13.08 1.65 5.99
N VAL A 57 13.03 0.51 6.69
CA VAL A 57 13.45 0.38 8.09
C VAL A 57 14.69 -0.50 8.28
N GLN A 58 15.32 -0.98 7.20
CA GLN A 58 16.57 -1.72 7.29
C GLN A 58 17.73 -0.80 7.72
N GLY A 59 18.47 -1.22 8.75
CA GLY A 59 19.63 -0.47 9.24
C GLY A 59 19.27 0.94 9.71
N GLN A 60 19.81 1.96 9.05
CA GLN A 60 19.51 3.38 9.33
C GLN A 60 18.33 3.92 8.50
N GLY A 61 17.71 3.09 7.68
CA GLY A 61 16.68 3.48 6.72
C GLY A 61 17.28 3.82 5.36
N VAL A 62 16.47 4.46 4.51
CA VAL A 62 16.86 4.87 3.15
C VAL A 62 16.95 6.39 3.06
N PHE A 63 17.84 6.90 2.21
CA PHE A 63 18.11 8.33 2.05
C PHE A 63 18.09 8.73 0.58
N SER A 64 17.50 9.88 0.28
CA SER A 64 17.50 10.43 -1.07
C SER A 64 18.91 10.82 -1.50
N PRO A 65 19.24 10.77 -2.81
CA PRO A 65 20.54 11.24 -3.32
C PRO A 65 20.82 12.72 -3.00
N THR A 66 19.77 13.51 -2.79
CA THR A 66 19.88 14.93 -2.41
C THR A 66 20.17 15.14 -0.92
N GLY A 67 20.01 14.12 -0.08
CA GLY A 67 20.14 14.23 1.37
C GLY A 67 19.01 15.00 2.08
N LEU A 68 17.95 15.38 1.36
CA LEU A 68 16.84 16.16 1.90
C LEU A 68 15.77 15.31 2.62
N THR A 69 15.73 14.00 2.36
CA THR A 69 14.74 13.09 2.93
C THR A 69 15.39 11.74 3.23
N GLY A 70 15.02 11.13 4.35
CA GLY A 70 15.47 9.79 4.70
C GLY A 70 15.60 9.55 6.21
N GLY A 71 15.40 8.29 6.61
CA GLY A 71 15.53 7.83 7.99
C GLY A 71 14.36 8.16 8.90
N ASP A 72 13.32 8.85 8.43
CA ASP A 72 12.14 9.18 9.22
C ASP A 72 11.29 7.94 9.50
N ALA A 73 11.26 6.94 8.62
CA ALA A 73 10.61 5.67 8.92
C ALA A 73 11.26 4.96 10.13
N VAL A 74 12.59 4.95 10.20
CA VAL A 74 13.33 4.40 11.36
C VAL A 74 13.10 5.25 12.61
N LYS A 75 13.06 6.57 12.48
CA LYS A 75 12.75 7.48 13.58
C LYS A 75 11.34 7.26 14.12
N MET A 76 10.36 7.06 13.23
CA MET A 76 8.98 6.75 13.58
C MET A 76 8.88 5.39 14.27
N LYS A 77 9.57 4.36 13.74
CA LYS A 77 9.66 3.05 14.39
C LYS A 77 10.18 3.15 15.82
N LYS A 78 11.28 3.87 16.04
CA LYS A 78 11.84 4.11 17.39
C LYS A 78 10.89 4.91 18.29
N TYR A 79 10.09 5.81 17.72
CA TYR A 79 9.08 6.55 18.49
C TYR A 79 7.93 5.64 18.93
N ARG A 80 7.46 4.77 18.04
CA ARG A 80 6.46 3.73 18.33
C ARG A 80 6.91 2.76 19.41
N GLU A 81 8.14 2.26 19.31
CA GLU A 81 8.75 1.32 20.27
C GLU A 81 8.82 1.86 21.72
N LYS A 82 8.73 3.18 21.92
CA LYS A 82 8.66 3.78 23.27
C LYS A 82 7.30 3.56 23.95
N GLY A 83 6.27 3.15 23.21
CA GLY A 83 4.92 2.87 23.73
C GLY A 83 4.14 4.10 24.24
N LYS A 84 4.67 5.31 24.07
CA LYS A 84 4.03 6.58 24.48
C LYS A 84 3.78 7.47 23.27
N THR A 85 2.88 7.00 22.41
CA THR A 85 2.53 7.66 21.15
C THR A 85 1.27 8.53 21.32
N LEU A 86 1.18 9.64 20.57
CA LEU A 86 0.03 10.54 20.68
C LEU A 86 -1.26 9.93 20.10
N SER A 87 -1.14 9.15 19.02
CA SER A 87 -2.28 8.66 18.22
C SER A 87 -2.48 7.14 18.30
N GLY A 88 -1.85 6.46 19.28
CA GLY A 88 -1.83 5.00 19.37
C GLY A 88 -0.89 4.35 18.35
N ASP A 89 -0.56 3.07 18.57
CA ASP A 89 0.45 2.39 17.75
C ASP A 89 -0.04 2.07 16.32
N ASN A 90 -1.28 1.58 16.16
CA ASN A 90 -1.81 1.19 14.85
C ASN A 90 -1.81 2.33 13.83
N ILE A 91 -2.23 3.53 14.24
CA ILE A 91 -2.21 4.71 13.36
C ILE A 91 -0.77 5.07 13.01
N LEU A 92 0.13 5.06 13.98
CA LEU A 92 1.54 5.38 13.72
C LEU A 92 2.27 4.29 12.94
N ALA A 93 1.83 3.04 12.98
CA ALA A 93 2.29 1.98 12.10
C ALA A 93 2.00 2.35 10.64
N GLY A 94 0.77 2.79 10.36
CA GLY A 94 0.39 3.24 9.03
C GLY A 94 1.20 4.46 8.58
N VAL A 95 1.44 5.42 9.47
CA VAL A 95 2.31 6.58 9.19
C VAL A 95 3.75 6.14 8.91
N GLN A 96 4.30 5.21 9.69
CA GLN A 96 5.65 4.67 9.47
C GLN A 96 5.77 4.04 8.08
N TYR A 97 4.82 3.17 7.71
CA TYR A 97 4.82 2.46 6.43
C TYR A 97 4.62 3.41 5.24
N ALA A 98 3.77 4.42 5.38
CA ALA A 98 3.56 5.43 4.35
C ALA A 98 4.80 6.32 4.16
N LEU A 99 5.39 6.81 5.25
CA LEU A 99 6.64 7.57 5.22
C LEU A 99 7.74 6.72 4.57
N GLY A 100 7.96 5.52 5.08
CA GLY A 100 9.03 4.65 4.60
C GLY A 100 8.94 4.29 3.12
N THR A 101 7.74 4.03 2.61
CA THR A 101 7.54 3.81 1.18
C THR A 101 7.88 5.06 0.36
N ASN A 102 7.48 6.24 0.82
CA ASN A 102 7.82 7.50 0.14
C ASN A 102 9.31 7.82 0.21
N GLU A 103 10.00 7.45 1.30
CA GLU A 103 11.45 7.56 1.39
C GLU A 103 12.16 6.61 0.41
N VAL A 104 11.65 5.39 0.22
CA VAL A 104 12.17 4.46 -0.81
C VAL A 104 11.99 5.05 -2.21
N ASN A 105 10.84 5.65 -2.50
CA ASN A 105 10.61 6.36 -3.76
C ASN A 105 11.61 7.53 -3.94
N ALA A 106 11.79 8.37 -2.91
CA ALA A 106 12.73 9.49 -2.94
C ALA A 106 14.21 9.05 -3.07
N ALA A 107 14.52 7.83 -2.60
CA ALA A 107 15.80 7.17 -2.76
C ALA A 107 15.97 6.45 -4.12
N MET A 108 15.08 6.69 -5.09
CA MET A 108 15.06 6.04 -6.40
C MET A 108 14.94 4.50 -6.30
N GLY A 109 14.32 4.01 -5.23
CA GLY A 109 14.01 2.59 -5.04
C GLY A 109 12.77 2.16 -5.81
N ILE A 110 12.50 0.85 -5.78
CA ILE A 110 11.34 0.26 -6.45
C ILE A 110 10.11 0.43 -5.54
N VAL A 111 9.04 1.02 -6.07
CA VAL A 111 7.74 1.19 -5.40
C VAL A 111 6.59 0.82 -6.34
N CYS A 112 5.42 0.53 -5.77
CA CYS A 112 4.18 0.34 -6.52
C CYS A 112 3.37 1.66 -6.54
N ALA A 113 3.04 2.17 -7.73
CA ALA A 113 2.29 3.42 -7.87
C ALA A 113 0.82 3.25 -7.46
N THR A 114 0.30 4.14 -6.60
CA THR A 114 -1.06 4.04 -6.04
C THR A 114 -1.75 5.42 -5.84
N PRO A 115 -2.16 6.14 -6.90
CA PRO A 115 -2.09 5.81 -8.32
C PRO A 115 -0.82 6.32 -9.02
N THR A 116 -0.02 7.16 -8.35
CA THR A 116 1.25 7.68 -8.87
C THR A 116 2.40 7.30 -7.92
N ALA A 117 3.65 7.44 -8.38
CA ALA A 117 4.82 7.17 -7.54
C ALA A 117 4.87 8.08 -6.30
N GLY A 118 4.45 9.34 -6.41
CA GLY A 118 4.43 10.29 -5.29
C GLY A 118 3.41 9.95 -4.20
N ALA A 119 2.35 9.22 -4.54
CA ALA A 119 1.33 8.75 -3.59
C ALA A 119 1.54 7.29 -3.14
N SER A 120 2.67 6.67 -3.51
CA SER A 120 2.90 5.23 -3.36
C SER A 120 2.84 4.71 -1.92
N GLY A 121 3.06 5.56 -0.91
CA GLY A 121 3.01 5.17 0.50
C GLY A 121 1.64 5.05 1.14
N THR A 122 0.58 5.66 0.58
CA THR A 122 -0.74 5.68 1.23
C THR A 122 -1.34 4.27 1.35
N LEU A 123 -1.39 3.53 0.24
CA LEU A 123 -1.99 2.19 0.24
C LEU A 123 -1.21 1.18 1.09
N PRO A 124 0.14 1.08 1.01
CA PRO A 124 0.94 0.26 1.93
C PRO A 124 0.75 0.65 3.39
N GLY A 125 0.66 1.96 3.67
CA GLY A 125 0.37 2.48 5.01
C GLY A 125 -0.87 1.87 5.62
N VAL A 126 -1.96 1.88 4.87
CA VAL A 126 -3.25 1.34 5.32
C VAL A 126 -3.23 -0.19 5.37
N ILE A 127 -2.79 -0.87 4.31
CA ILE A 127 -2.87 -2.34 4.22
C ILE A 127 -2.03 -3.01 5.32
N PHE A 128 -0.78 -2.59 5.51
CA PHE A 128 0.10 -3.28 6.46
C PHE A 128 -0.20 -2.91 7.91
N SER A 129 -0.69 -1.69 8.19
CA SER A 129 -1.14 -1.37 9.56
C SER A 129 -2.39 -2.13 9.98
N ILE A 130 -3.31 -2.39 9.03
CA ILE A 130 -4.46 -3.26 9.28
C ILE A 130 -3.99 -4.71 9.45
N ALA A 131 -3.10 -5.20 8.58
CA ALA A 131 -2.58 -6.57 8.65
C ALA A 131 -1.93 -6.85 10.02
N ASP A 132 -1.07 -5.96 10.52
CA ASP A 132 -0.44 -6.09 11.84
C ASP A 132 -1.46 -6.10 12.99
N SER A 133 -2.62 -5.46 12.83
CA SER A 133 -3.66 -5.41 13.86
C SER A 133 -4.57 -6.64 13.89
N MET A 134 -4.45 -7.51 12.89
CA MET A 134 -5.22 -8.76 12.78
C MET A 134 -4.46 -9.97 13.33
N GLU A 135 -3.17 -9.81 13.66
CA GLU A 135 -2.33 -10.79 14.36
C GLU A 135 -2.52 -10.71 15.89
#